data_AF-A0A7S3I6F1-F1
#
_entry.id   AF-A0A7S3I6F1-F1
#
_cell.length_a   1.000
_cell.length_b   1.000
_cell.length_c   1.000
_cell.angle_alpha   90.00
_cell.angle_beta   90.00
_cell.angle_gamma   90.00
#
_symmetry.space_group_name_H-M   'P 1'
#
loop_
_entity.id
_entity.type
_entity.pdbx_description
1 polymer ?
#
loop_
_entity_poly.entity_id
_entity_poly.type
_entity_poly.pdbx_seq_one_letter_code
_entity_poly.pdbx_strand_id
1 'polypeptide(L)'
;MTDDGTKKDFSTAIMDRKKAPHKLQVEDSKQDDNSVVEMTQAKMDELKIFKGDAVILKGKKRKETVCIALTTEEADAEDKNILMNKVVRRNLRVRMGDVVSVHPCPNDVPNATKIHVLPFADSIEGITGNITQTYLIPYFKDCYRPVKKGDTFIVRGGFRPVEFKIVDVEPPEYGIVSPQTTLFDEGEPINRDDEEGAEDVGYDDVGGVRKQLAKIREMIELPLRHPQLFKTLGVKPPKGVLLYGPPGSGKTLIAKAIANETGAFFFLLNGPEIMSKMQGQ
;
A
#
# COMPACT_ATOMS: atom_id res chain seq x y z
N MET A 1 -3.87 -43.28 16.16
CA MET A 1 -5.03 -43.45 15.27
C MET A 1 -5.14 -42.18 14.44
N THR A 2 -5.09 -42.35 13.12
CA THR A 2 -5.28 -41.38 12.03
C THR A 2 -4.37 -40.15 11.99
N ASP A 3 -3.18 -40.36 11.43
CA ASP A 3 -2.44 -39.37 10.64
C ASP A 3 -3.28 -39.04 9.40
N ASP A 4 -3.95 -37.90 9.40
CA ASP A 4 -4.81 -37.47 8.30
C ASP A 4 -3.92 -36.90 7.18
N GLY A 5 -3.53 -37.79 6.27
CA GLY A 5 -2.69 -37.55 5.11
C GLY A 5 -3.34 -36.65 4.05
N THR A 6 -3.61 -35.40 4.40
CA THR A 6 -3.88 -34.35 3.40
C THR A 6 -2.60 -34.10 2.60
N LYS A 7 -2.54 -34.62 1.37
CA LYS A 7 -1.49 -34.28 0.40
C LYS A 7 -1.45 -32.76 0.25
N LYS A 8 -0.35 -32.15 0.71
CA LYS A 8 -0.13 -30.70 0.60
C LYS A 8 -0.07 -30.32 -0.88
N ASP A 9 -1.02 -29.52 -1.36
CA ASP A 9 -1.05 -29.07 -2.76
C ASP A 9 0.01 -27.98 -2.99
N PHE A 10 1.14 -28.36 -3.57
CA PHE A 10 2.23 -27.42 -3.87
C PHE A 10 1.93 -26.49 -5.05
N SER A 11 0.88 -26.76 -5.84
CA SER A 11 0.58 -25.96 -7.04
C SER A 11 0.13 -24.53 -6.72
N THR A 12 -0.26 -24.26 -5.48
CA THR A 12 -0.60 -22.91 -4.99
C THR A 12 0.34 -22.41 -3.91
N ALA A 13 1.49 -23.05 -3.67
CA ALA A 13 2.38 -22.72 -2.56
C ALA A 13 2.88 -21.26 -2.59
N ILE A 14 3.02 -20.66 -3.77
CA ILE A 14 3.39 -19.24 -3.93
C ILE A 14 2.29 -18.27 -3.46
N MET A 15 1.04 -18.73 -3.42
CA MET A 15 -0.10 -17.95 -2.91
C MET A 15 -0.27 -18.08 -1.40
N ASP A 16 0.36 -19.09 -0.79
CA ASP A 16 0.21 -19.32 0.64
C ASP A 16 0.91 -18.22 1.44
N ARG A 17 0.19 -17.68 2.42
CA ARG A 17 0.73 -16.66 3.32
C ARG A 17 1.78 -17.34 4.21
N LYS A 18 3.07 -17.10 3.94
CA LYS A 18 4.16 -17.53 4.83
C LYS A 18 3.97 -16.86 6.20
N LYS A 19 3.87 -17.66 7.27
CA LYS A 19 3.94 -17.18 8.65
C LYS A 19 5.31 -16.53 8.85
N ALA A 20 5.33 -15.25 9.15
CA ALA A 20 6.54 -14.51 9.46
C ALA A 20 6.21 -13.56 10.62
N PRO A 21 7.14 -13.32 11.55
CA PRO A 21 6.87 -12.55 12.76
C PRO A 21 6.37 -11.13 12.46
N HIS A 22 6.86 -10.54 11.37
CA HIS A 22 6.54 -9.21 10.88
C HIS A 22 5.25 -9.11 10.05
N LYS A 23 4.52 -10.21 9.87
CA LYS A 23 3.26 -10.22 9.11
C LYS A 23 2.08 -10.28 10.07
N LEU A 24 1.29 -9.21 10.09
CA LEU A 24 0.21 -9.01 11.04
C LEU A 24 -1.13 -8.84 10.33
N GLN A 25 -2.18 -9.34 10.95
CA GLN A 25 -3.56 -9.23 10.49
C GLN A 25 -4.14 -7.86 10.86
N VAL A 26 -4.73 -7.19 9.88
CA VAL A 26 -5.29 -5.85 10.05
C VAL A 26 -6.60 -5.93 10.83
N GLU A 27 -6.67 -5.17 11.92
CA GLU A 27 -7.88 -4.90 12.69
C GLU A 27 -8.15 -3.39 12.78
N ASP A 28 -9.35 -3.04 13.24
CA ASP A 28 -9.74 -1.64 13.41
C ASP A 28 -9.16 -1.12 14.72
N SER A 29 -8.62 0.10 14.70
CA SER A 29 -8.21 0.81 15.92
C SER A 29 -9.37 1.65 16.43
N LYS A 30 -9.55 1.69 17.75
CA LYS A 30 -10.45 2.68 18.39
C LYS A 30 -9.86 4.09 18.39
N GLN A 31 -8.55 4.23 18.17
CA GLN A 31 -7.86 5.52 18.07
C GLN A 31 -8.00 6.10 16.65
N ASP A 32 -8.52 7.32 16.55
CA ASP A 32 -8.73 8.03 15.27
C ASP A 32 -7.55 8.95 14.93
N ASP A 33 -6.32 8.41 14.95
CA ASP A 33 -5.11 9.10 14.51
C ASP A 33 -4.56 8.47 13.22
N ASN A 34 -4.33 9.30 12.20
CA ASN A 34 -3.90 8.85 10.86
C ASN A 34 -2.41 8.45 10.79
N SER A 35 -1.64 8.72 11.84
CA SER A 35 -0.19 8.52 11.89
C SER A 35 0.20 7.38 12.82
N VAL A 36 -0.75 6.69 13.45
CA VAL A 36 -0.49 5.69 14.48
C VAL A 36 -0.97 4.31 14.04
N VAL A 37 -0.20 3.29 14.42
CA VAL A 37 -0.63 1.90 14.45
C VAL A 37 -0.31 1.28 15.79
N GLU A 38 -1.16 0.36 16.23
CA GLU A 38 -1.03 -0.26 17.55
C GLU A 38 -0.80 -1.77 17.45
N MET A 39 0.04 -2.29 18.33
CA MET A 39 0.36 -3.72 18.46
C MET A 39 0.43 -4.09 19.95
N THR A 40 0.33 -5.37 20.26
CA THR A 40 0.56 -5.85 21.64
C THR A 40 2.02 -5.61 22.05
N GLN A 41 2.28 -5.42 23.35
CA GLN A 41 3.65 -5.28 23.86
C GLN A 41 4.52 -6.48 23.48
N ALA A 42 3.99 -7.71 23.60
CA ALA A 42 4.71 -8.92 23.25
C ALA A 42 5.11 -8.95 21.76
N LYS A 43 4.24 -8.48 20.85
CA LYS A 43 4.58 -8.38 19.44
C LYS A 43 5.62 -7.30 19.16
N MET A 44 5.53 -6.16 19.83
CA MET A 44 6.54 -5.09 19.72
C MET A 44 7.92 -5.60 20.15
N ASP A 45 8.00 -6.32 21.27
CA ASP A 45 9.23 -6.93 21.77
C ASP A 45 9.81 -7.97 20.80
N GLU A 46 8.95 -8.82 20.22
CA GLU A 46 9.35 -9.81 19.21
C GLU A 46 9.97 -9.15 17.96
N LEU A 47 9.40 -8.02 17.53
CA LEU A 47 9.87 -7.26 16.37
C LEU A 47 11.00 -6.27 16.70
N LYS A 48 11.36 -6.13 17.97
CA LYS A 48 12.32 -5.13 18.48
C LYS A 48 11.93 -3.69 18.09
N ILE A 49 10.64 -3.39 18.21
CA ILE A 49 10.06 -2.07 17.99
C ILE A 49 9.73 -1.49 19.36
N PHE A 50 10.15 -0.26 19.62
CA PHE A 50 9.82 0.45 20.86
C PHE A 50 8.64 1.39 20.67
N LYS A 51 8.00 1.76 21.78
CA LYS A 51 6.88 2.71 21.78
C LYS A 51 7.35 4.05 21.24
N GLY A 52 6.70 4.53 20.18
CA GLY A 52 7.03 5.79 19.52
C GLY A 52 7.95 5.62 18.30
N ASP A 53 8.45 4.42 18.02
CA ASP A 53 9.28 4.18 16.84
C ASP A 53 8.47 4.33 15.56
N ALA A 54 9.12 4.86 14.53
CA ALA A 54 8.56 4.88 13.20
C ALA A 54 8.71 3.51 12.52
N VAL A 55 7.61 3.02 11.96
CA VAL A 55 7.52 1.75 11.24
C VAL A 55 7.05 1.96 9.81
N ILE A 56 7.65 1.19 8.90
CA ILE A 56 7.22 1.11 7.50
C ILE A 56 6.23 -0.05 7.39
N LEU A 57 5.01 0.28 6.96
CA LEU A 57 3.97 -0.69 6.67
C LEU A 57 3.91 -0.94 5.18
N LYS A 58 3.82 -2.21 4.77
CA LYS A 58 3.59 -2.58 3.37
C LYS A 58 2.30 -3.36 3.24
N GLY A 59 1.44 -2.88 2.35
CA GLY A 59 0.13 -3.42 2.05
C GLY A 59 0.09 -4.10 0.68
N LYS A 60 -1.04 -3.95 -0.02
CA LYS A 60 -1.27 -4.54 -1.35
C LYS A 60 -0.89 -3.55 -2.45
N LYS A 61 -0.77 -4.02 -3.71
CA LYS A 61 -0.48 -3.17 -4.88
C LYS A 61 0.75 -2.28 -4.67
N ARG A 62 1.75 -2.81 -3.95
CA ARG A 62 2.99 -2.10 -3.53
C ARG A 62 2.77 -0.79 -2.76
N LYS A 63 1.60 -0.56 -2.18
CA LYS A 63 1.40 0.62 -1.35
C LYS A 63 2.07 0.41 0.00
N GLU A 64 2.80 1.42 0.41
CA GLU A 64 3.53 1.48 1.67
C GLU A 64 3.19 2.82 2.34
N THR A 65 3.25 2.88 3.66
CA THR A 65 3.14 4.13 4.42
C THR A 65 4.04 4.06 5.65
N VAL A 66 4.24 5.19 6.33
CA VAL A 66 5.04 5.29 7.55
C VAL A 66 4.12 5.71 8.69
N CYS A 67 4.15 4.96 9.79
CA CYS A 67 3.36 5.23 10.98
C CYS A 67 4.23 5.16 12.23
N ILE A 68 3.72 5.69 13.33
CA ILE A 68 4.30 5.55 14.67
C ILE A 68 3.67 4.33 15.33
N ALA A 69 4.51 3.44 15.86
CA ALA A 69 4.08 2.24 16.56
C ALA A 69 3.81 2.54 18.04
N LEU A 70 2.60 2.24 18.50
CA LEU A 70 2.22 2.31 19.91
C LEU A 70 1.78 0.93 20.43
N THR A 71 1.79 0.81 21.75
CA THR A 71 1.23 -0.33 22.47
C THR A 71 -0.28 -0.20 22.55
N THR A 72 -1.02 -1.23 22.15
CA THR A 72 -2.48 -1.25 22.34
C THR A 72 -2.85 -1.61 23.78
N GLU A 73 -3.93 -1.00 24.28
CA GLU A 73 -4.59 -1.36 25.54
C GLU A 73 -5.87 -2.19 25.32
N GLU A 74 -6.16 -2.56 24.07
CA GLU A 74 -7.35 -3.33 23.71
C GLU A 74 -7.22 -4.79 24.16
N ALA A 75 -8.10 -5.22 25.07
CA ALA A 75 -8.04 -6.54 25.70
C ALA A 75 -8.27 -7.71 24.74
N ASP A 76 -8.92 -7.45 23.60
CA ASP A 76 -9.21 -8.40 22.53
C ASP A 76 -8.11 -8.46 21.45
N ALA A 77 -7.12 -7.58 21.51
CA ALA A 77 -6.02 -7.58 20.54
C ALA A 77 -5.10 -8.81 20.77
N GLU A 78 -4.94 -9.62 19.72
CA GLU A 78 -4.00 -10.74 19.73
C GLU A 78 -2.62 -10.33 19.19
N ASP A 79 -1.56 -11.06 19.55
CA ASP A 79 -0.20 -10.81 19.05
C ASP A 79 -0.10 -10.86 17.53
N LYS A 80 -1.00 -11.57 16.84
CA LYS A 80 -1.00 -11.65 15.37
C LYS A 80 -1.60 -10.40 14.71
N ASN A 81 -2.17 -9.47 15.47
CA ASN A 81 -2.96 -8.35 14.97
C ASN A 81 -2.13 -7.06 14.93
N ILE A 82 -2.52 -6.15 14.04
CA ILE A 82 -2.11 -4.76 14.02
C ILE A 82 -3.34 -3.90 13.82
N LEU A 83 -3.53 -2.95 14.74
CA LEU A 83 -4.68 -2.06 14.75
C LEU A 83 -4.29 -0.77 14.06
N MET A 84 -5.14 -0.32 13.14
CA MET A 84 -4.93 0.91 12.37
C MET A 84 -6.27 1.49 11.93
N ASN A 85 -6.35 2.81 11.72
CA ASN A 85 -7.59 3.44 11.31
C ASN A 85 -7.90 3.25 9.81
N LYS A 86 -9.07 3.75 9.38
CA LYS A 86 -9.52 3.65 7.97
C LYS A 86 -8.56 4.35 6.98
N VAL A 87 -7.91 5.43 7.39
CA VAL A 87 -7.00 6.20 6.53
C VAL A 87 -5.74 5.39 6.21
N VAL A 88 -5.10 4.81 7.24
CA VAL A 88 -3.92 3.95 7.07
C VAL A 88 -4.26 2.73 6.20
N ARG A 89 -5.41 2.08 6.44
CA ARG A 89 -5.88 0.97 5.60
C ARG A 89 -6.05 1.35 4.14
N ARG A 90 -6.65 2.52 3.88
CA ARG A 90 -6.86 3.04 2.53
C ARG A 90 -5.52 3.28 1.84
N ASN A 91 -4.57 3.93 2.51
CA ASN A 91 -3.23 4.17 1.96
C ASN A 91 -2.53 2.85 1.60
N LEU A 92 -2.64 1.83 2.46
CA LEU A 92 -2.08 0.49 2.23
C LEU A 92 -2.90 -0.41 1.28
N ARG A 93 -4.08 0.04 0.82
CA ARG A 93 -5.03 -0.73 -0.01
C ARG A 93 -5.40 -2.08 0.61
N VAL A 94 -5.65 -2.08 1.92
CA VAL A 94 -6.05 -3.28 2.69
C VAL A 94 -7.43 -3.10 3.34
N ARG A 95 -8.08 -4.22 3.66
CA ARG A 95 -9.32 -4.31 4.43
C ARG A 95 -9.06 -5.01 5.77
N MET A 96 -10.04 -5.01 6.66
CA MET A 96 -9.94 -5.81 7.89
C MET A 96 -9.74 -7.30 7.54
N GLY A 97 -8.89 -7.99 8.30
CA GLY A 97 -8.52 -9.39 8.05
C GLY A 97 -7.46 -9.60 6.96
N ASP A 98 -7.09 -8.55 6.21
CA ASP A 98 -5.90 -8.61 5.36
C ASP A 98 -4.63 -8.65 6.19
N VAL A 99 -3.51 -8.99 5.56
CA VAL A 99 -2.21 -9.05 6.22
C VAL A 99 -1.31 -7.98 5.64
N VAL A 100 -0.67 -7.22 6.53
CA VAL A 100 0.38 -6.25 6.20
C VAL A 100 1.73 -6.76 6.73
N SER A 101 2.82 -6.26 6.17
CA SER A 101 4.16 -6.45 6.74
C SER A 101 4.63 -5.18 7.44
N VAL A 102 5.16 -5.33 8.65
CA VAL A 102 5.67 -4.25 9.50
C VAL A 102 7.19 -4.34 9.56
N HIS A 103 7.89 -3.25 9.27
CA HIS A 103 9.34 -3.18 9.36
C HIS A 103 9.76 -1.94 10.15
N PRO A 104 10.72 -2.06 11.10
CA PRO A 104 11.31 -0.87 11.71
C PRO A 104 12.01 -0.03 10.64
N CYS A 105 11.98 1.29 10.79
CA CYS A 105 12.73 2.18 9.90
C CYS A 105 14.23 2.09 10.25
N PRO A 106 15.12 1.61 9.36
CA PRO A 106 16.49 1.28 9.72
C PRO A 106 17.39 2.49 10.06
N ASN A 107 17.05 3.71 9.60
CA ASN A 107 17.90 4.91 9.73
C ASN A 107 17.13 6.10 10.33
N ASP A 108 16.18 5.84 11.24
CA ASP A 108 15.14 6.81 11.64
C ASP A 108 14.40 7.39 10.43
N VAL A 109 13.36 8.19 10.66
CA VAL A 109 12.69 8.92 9.58
C VAL A 109 13.31 10.31 9.51
N PRO A 110 13.80 10.75 8.33
CA PRO A 110 14.38 12.08 8.20
C PRO A 110 13.30 13.15 8.43
N ASN A 111 13.70 14.31 8.97
CA ASN A 111 12.82 15.47 8.98
C ASN A 111 12.61 15.97 7.55
N ALA A 112 11.34 16.18 7.19
CA ALA A 112 10.99 16.76 5.91
C ALA A 112 11.39 18.24 5.89
N THR A 113 12.12 18.67 4.87
CA THR A 113 12.39 20.09 4.62
C THR A 113 11.17 20.76 4.01
N LYS A 114 10.45 20.05 3.13
CA LYS A 114 9.26 20.54 2.45
C LYS A 114 8.24 19.43 2.23
N ILE A 115 6.97 19.80 2.25
CA ILE A 115 5.86 18.95 1.82
C ILE A 115 4.95 19.75 0.89
N HIS A 116 4.43 19.10 -0.15
CA HIS A 116 3.38 19.65 -1.00
C HIS A 116 2.09 18.87 -0.77
N VAL A 117 1.03 19.58 -0.41
CA VAL A 117 -0.24 19.00 0.03
C VAL A 117 -1.38 19.67 -0.70
N LEU A 118 -2.23 18.89 -1.37
CA LEU A 118 -3.41 19.40 -2.06
C LEU A 118 -4.69 18.75 -1.51
N PRO A 119 -5.79 19.52 -1.40
CA PRO A 119 -7.09 18.97 -1.03
C PRO A 119 -7.75 18.22 -2.19
N PHE A 120 -8.66 17.30 -1.89
CA PHE A 120 -9.58 16.76 -2.89
C PHE A 120 -10.72 17.74 -3.15
N ALA A 121 -11.07 17.95 -4.42
CA ALA A 121 -12.04 18.95 -4.88
C ALA A 121 -13.42 18.76 -4.23
N ASP A 122 -13.90 17.52 -4.15
CA ASP A 122 -15.16 17.13 -3.50
C ASP A 122 -15.21 17.52 -2.01
N SER A 123 -14.08 17.39 -1.31
CA SER A 123 -14.00 17.63 0.12
C SER A 123 -13.98 19.12 0.50
N ILE A 124 -13.70 20.01 -0.45
CA ILE A 124 -13.62 21.47 -0.24
C ILE A 124 -14.75 22.26 -0.91
N GLU A 125 -15.65 21.61 -1.64
CA GLU A 125 -16.80 22.27 -2.28
C GLU A 125 -17.63 23.08 -1.27
N GLY A 126 -17.71 24.41 -1.47
CA GLY A 126 -18.44 25.33 -0.59
C GLY A 126 -17.67 25.76 0.67
N ILE A 127 -16.43 25.33 0.87
CA ILE A 127 -15.57 25.84 1.95
C ILE A 127 -14.99 27.18 1.52
N THR A 128 -15.24 28.22 2.32
CA THR A 128 -14.63 29.54 2.16
C THR A 128 -13.55 29.78 3.21
N GLY A 129 -12.49 30.49 2.84
CA GLY A 129 -11.42 30.88 3.76
C GLY A 129 -10.11 30.14 3.50
N ASN A 130 -9.11 30.37 4.36
CA ASN A 130 -7.80 29.75 4.22
C ASN A 130 -7.82 28.32 4.79
N ILE A 131 -7.84 27.33 3.89
CA ILE A 131 -7.87 25.90 4.22
C ILE A 131 -6.62 25.50 5.02
N THR A 132 -5.45 26.03 4.66
CA THR A 132 -4.18 25.70 5.30
C THR A 132 -4.11 26.15 6.76
N GLN A 133 -4.53 27.37 7.05
CA GLN A 133 -4.60 27.91 8.41
C GLN A 133 -5.65 27.18 9.27
N THR A 134 -6.76 26.77 8.65
CA THR A 134 -7.89 26.16 9.36
C THR A 134 -7.69 24.66 9.63
N TYR A 135 -7.05 23.96 8.71
CA TYR A 135 -6.93 22.50 8.73
C TYR A 135 -5.48 22.03 8.87
N LEU A 136 -4.61 22.38 7.92
CA LEU A 136 -3.26 21.80 7.84
C LEU A 136 -2.34 22.22 8.99
N ILE A 137 -2.32 23.51 9.33
CA ILE A 137 -1.48 24.02 10.41
C ILE A 137 -1.84 23.38 11.75
N PRO A 138 -3.11 23.39 12.20
CA PRO A 138 -3.50 22.70 13.44
C PRO A 138 -3.21 21.19 13.41
N TYR A 139 -3.33 20.54 12.26
CA TYR A 139 -3.11 19.10 12.14
C TYR A 139 -1.63 18.68 12.32
N PHE A 140 -0.69 19.47 11.82
CA PHE A 140 0.75 19.18 11.91
C PHE A 140 1.43 19.81 13.13
N LYS A 141 0.84 20.84 13.73
CA LYS A 141 1.44 21.58 14.85
C LYS A 141 1.78 20.67 16.02
N ASP A 142 3.05 20.67 16.41
CA ASP A 142 3.62 19.95 17.57
C ASP A 142 3.38 18.42 17.58
N CYS A 143 2.98 17.83 16.44
CA CYS A 143 2.63 16.42 16.35
C CYS A 143 3.74 15.54 15.76
N TYR A 144 4.73 16.12 15.06
CA TYR A 144 5.85 15.37 14.43
C TYR A 144 5.39 14.18 13.58
N ARG A 145 4.35 14.38 12.76
CA ARG A 145 3.69 13.30 12.01
C ARG A 145 4.59 12.79 10.89
N PRO A 146 4.81 11.46 10.75
CA PRO A 146 5.38 10.91 9.55
C PRO A 146 4.39 11.02 8.38
N VAL A 147 4.90 11.37 7.20
CA VAL A 147 4.14 11.41 5.95
C VAL A 147 4.92 10.72 4.84
N LYS A 148 4.21 10.07 3.92
CA LYS A 148 4.80 9.51 2.70
C LYS A 148 4.16 10.16 1.47
N LYS A 149 4.94 10.36 0.41
CA LYS A 149 4.44 10.79 -0.89
C LYS A 149 3.34 9.83 -1.38
N GLY A 150 2.21 10.40 -1.80
CA GLY A 150 1.04 9.66 -2.26
C GLY A 150 0.04 9.29 -1.16
N ASP A 151 0.37 9.48 0.12
CA ASP A 151 -0.57 9.23 1.21
C ASP A 151 -1.74 10.22 1.17
N THR A 152 -2.91 9.71 1.52
CA THR A 152 -4.10 10.53 1.76
C THR A 152 -4.37 10.59 3.25
N PHE A 153 -4.93 11.70 3.72
CA PHE A 153 -5.32 11.85 5.13
C PHE A 153 -6.53 12.76 5.26
N ILE A 154 -7.25 12.60 6.37
CA ILE A 154 -8.46 13.36 6.67
C ILE A 154 -8.16 14.25 7.86
N VAL A 155 -8.39 15.55 7.70
CA VAL A 155 -8.29 16.52 8.80
C VAL A 155 -9.70 16.89 9.23
N ARG A 156 -9.99 16.65 10.51
CA ARG A 156 -11.23 17.08 11.15
C ARG A 156 -10.98 18.43 11.81
N GLY A 157 -11.58 19.47 11.27
CA GLY A 157 -11.47 20.86 11.73
C GLY A 157 -12.57 21.72 11.13
N GLY A 158 -12.72 22.96 11.59
CA GLY A 158 -13.71 23.88 11.04
C GLY A 158 -15.15 23.34 11.05
N PHE A 159 -15.81 23.39 9.89
CA PHE A 159 -17.22 22.98 9.74
C PHE A 159 -17.41 21.52 9.33
N ARG A 160 -16.49 20.93 8.56
CA ARG A 160 -16.57 19.55 8.08
C ARG A 160 -15.18 18.96 7.83
N PRO A 161 -15.02 17.63 7.81
CA PRO A 161 -13.74 17.00 7.47
C PRO A 161 -13.30 17.34 6.04
N VAL A 162 -12.01 17.60 5.85
CA VAL A 162 -11.38 17.82 4.55
C VAL A 162 -10.35 16.73 4.30
N GLU A 163 -10.32 16.21 3.07
CA GLU A 163 -9.36 15.19 2.66
C GLU A 163 -8.21 15.83 1.88
N PHE A 164 -7.00 15.41 2.18
CA PHE A 164 -5.78 15.89 1.54
C PHE A 164 -4.96 14.72 1.02
N LYS A 165 -4.12 15.02 0.03
CA LYS A 165 -3.08 14.13 -0.47
C LYS A 165 -1.72 14.79 -0.33
N ILE A 166 -0.73 14.02 0.14
CA ILE A 166 0.68 14.38 0.08
C ILE A 166 1.14 14.18 -1.37
N VAL A 167 1.29 15.29 -2.11
CA VAL A 167 1.71 15.29 -3.51
C VAL A 167 3.21 15.06 -3.61
N ASP A 168 3.99 15.68 -2.72
CA ASP A 168 5.44 15.53 -2.68
C ASP A 168 6.03 15.72 -1.28
N VAL A 169 7.22 15.15 -1.07
CA VAL A 169 7.99 15.23 0.19
C VAL A 169 9.46 15.37 -0.15
N GLU A 170 10.16 16.28 0.53
CA GLU A 170 11.62 16.40 0.50
C GLU A 170 12.19 16.12 1.91
N PRO A 171 13.15 15.18 2.11
CA PRO A 171 13.73 14.25 1.13
C PRO A 171 12.70 13.29 0.52
N PRO A 172 12.98 12.68 -0.64
CA PRO A 172 11.99 11.93 -1.39
C PRO A 172 11.44 10.73 -0.62
N GLU A 173 10.22 10.35 -1.00
CA GLU A 173 9.43 9.23 -0.49
C GLU A 173 8.74 9.45 0.85
N TYR A 174 9.43 9.82 1.93
CA TYR A 174 8.80 10.04 3.25
C TYR A 174 9.64 10.92 4.19
N GLY A 175 8.98 11.53 5.18
CA GLY A 175 9.65 12.33 6.20
C GLY A 175 8.73 12.69 7.38
N ILE A 176 9.32 13.18 8.48
CA ILE A 176 8.60 13.74 9.62
C ILE A 176 8.32 15.22 9.37
N VAL A 177 7.07 15.63 9.52
CA VAL A 177 6.69 17.05 9.47
C VAL A 177 7.00 17.69 10.82
N SER A 178 8.04 18.54 10.85
CA SER A 178 8.47 19.30 12.03
C SER A 178 8.08 20.78 11.90
N PRO A 179 8.23 21.60 12.95
CA PRO A 179 8.01 23.04 12.86
C PRO A 179 8.89 23.77 11.83
N GLN A 180 9.98 23.15 11.35
CA GLN A 180 10.87 23.69 10.33
C GLN A 180 10.47 23.25 8.90
N THR A 181 9.56 22.29 8.76
CA THR A 181 9.07 21.83 7.47
C THR A 181 8.24 22.92 6.80
N THR A 182 8.59 23.29 5.58
CA THR A 182 7.80 24.24 4.79
C THR A 182 6.64 23.51 4.11
N LEU A 183 5.42 23.96 4.37
CA LEU A 183 4.21 23.42 3.74
C LEU A 183 3.85 24.24 2.50
N PHE A 184 3.73 23.57 1.36
CA PHE A 184 3.19 24.12 0.12
C PHE A 184 1.80 23.56 -0.12
N ASP A 185 0.85 24.43 -0.45
CA ASP A 185 -0.56 24.12 -0.71
C ASP A 185 -1.07 24.73 -2.03
N GLU A 186 -0.18 25.33 -2.81
CA GLU A 186 -0.52 25.93 -4.09
C GLU A 186 -0.73 24.84 -5.17
N GLY A 187 -1.86 24.91 -5.88
CA GLY A 187 -2.19 23.99 -6.97
C GLY A 187 -3.70 23.85 -7.17
N GLU A 188 -4.09 23.18 -8.25
CA GLU A 188 -5.50 22.82 -8.46
C GLU A 188 -5.89 21.67 -7.51
N PRO A 189 -7.09 21.72 -6.90
CA PRO A 189 -7.61 20.62 -6.10
C PRO A 189 -7.65 19.31 -6.89
N ILE A 190 -7.40 18.20 -6.21
CA ILE A 190 -7.31 16.89 -6.85
C ILE A 190 -8.73 16.36 -7.13
N ASN A 191 -8.99 15.99 -8.37
CA ASN A 191 -10.18 15.22 -8.72
C ASN A 191 -9.96 13.74 -8.36
N ARG A 192 -10.88 13.17 -7.59
CA ARG A 192 -10.76 11.79 -7.11
C ARG A 192 -10.81 10.77 -8.26
N ASP A 193 -11.60 11.06 -9.29
CA ASP A 193 -11.73 10.20 -10.48
C ASP A 193 -10.42 10.06 -11.27
N ASP A 194 -9.62 11.13 -11.31
CA ASP A 194 -8.32 11.14 -11.99
C ASP A 194 -7.27 10.28 -11.25
N GLU A 195 -7.43 10.10 -9.94
CA GLU A 195 -6.57 9.25 -9.10
C GLU A 195 -6.97 7.76 -9.12
N GLU A 196 -8.27 7.46 -9.19
CA GLU A 196 -8.79 6.09 -9.12
C GLU A 196 -8.74 5.36 -10.48
N GLY A 197 -8.62 6.09 -11.60
CA GLY A 197 -8.91 5.60 -12.95
C GLY A 197 -7.94 4.59 -13.60
N ALA A 198 -6.71 4.40 -13.11
CA ALA A 198 -5.71 3.59 -13.83
C ALA A 198 -5.01 2.48 -13.02
N GLU A 199 -4.88 2.63 -11.70
CA GLU A 199 -3.95 1.81 -10.89
C GLU A 199 -4.61 0.73 -10.01
N ASP A 200 -5.94 0.58 -10.06
CA ASP A 200 -6.66 -0.06 -8.95
C ASP A 200 -7.11 -1.51 -9.18
N VAL A 201 -6.55 -2.22 -10.17
CA VAL A 201 -6.76 -3.67 -10.30
C VAL A 201 -5.63 -4.42 -9.60
N GLY A 202 -5.95 -5.25 -8.60
CA GLY A 202 -5.02 -6.12 -7.88
C GLY A 202 -5.43 -7.59 -7.97
N TYR A 203 -4.72 -8.47 -7.26
CA TYR A 203 -5.00 -9.91 -7.30
C TYR A 203 -6.37 -10.29 -6.74
N ASP A 204 -6.88 -9.51 -5.78
CA ASP A 204 -8.19 -9.77 -5.15
C ASP A 204 -9.37 -9.44 -6.08
N ASP A 205 -9.13 -8.64 -7.12
CA ASP A 205 -10.13 -8.32 -8.13
C ASP A 205 -10.25 -9.43 -9.19
N VAL A 206 -9.42 -10.48 -9.10
CA VAL A 206 -9.40 -11.62 -10.03
C VAL A 206 -10.04 -12.86 -9.41
N GLY A 207 -11.34 -13.06 -9.69
CA GLY A 207 -12.09 -14.23 -9.21
C GLY A 207 -11.87 -15.52 -10.02
N GLY A 208 -12.00 -16.69 -9.36
CA GLY A 208 -12.15 -18.00 -10.03
C GLY A 208 -10.91 -18.60 -10.69
N VAL A 209 -9.75 -17.93 -10.62
CA VAL A 209 -8.52 -18.34 -11.35
C VAL A 209 -7.30 -18.52 -10.44
N ARG A 210 -7.51 -18.93 -9.18
CA ARG A 210 -6.46 -19.07 -8.17
C ARG A 210 -5.26 -19.90 -8.65
N LYS A 211 -5.51 -21.08 -9.24
CA LYS A 211 -4.43 -21.97 -9.72
C LYS A 211 -3.64 -21.38 -10.88
N GLN A 212 -4.32 -20.68 -11.78
CA GLN A 212 -3.70 -20.02 -12.93
C GLN A 212 -2.86 -18.84 -12.46
N LEU A 213 -3.39 -18.03 -11.53
CA LEU A 213 -2.68 -16.91 -10.94
C LEU A 213 -1.41 -17.35 -10.20
N ALA A 214 -1.47 -18.46 -9.46
CA ALA A 214 -0.28 -19.05 -8.83
C ALA A 214 0.83 -19.34 -9.84
N LYS A 215 0.51 -20.04 -10.93
CA LYS A 215 1.47 -20.36 -12.00
C LYS A 215 2.04 -19.11 -12.66
N ILE A 216 1.21 -18.11 -12.92
CA ILE A 216 1.67 -16.87 -13.56
C ILE A 216 2.60 -16.10 -12.62
N ARG A 217 2.29 -16.03 -11.31
CA ARG A 217 3.17 -15.42 -10.31
C ARG A 217 4.50 -16.15 -10.22
N GLU A 218 4.50 -17.48 -10.30
CA GLU A 218 5.74 -18.26 -10.30
C GLU A 218 6.59 -18.02 -11.56
N MET A 219 5.95 -17.84 -12.72
CA MET A 219 6.65 -17.58 -13.97
C MET A 219 7.11 -16.13 -14.15
N ILE A 220 6.42 -15.16 -13.54
CA ILE A 220 6.67 -13.72 -13.74
C ILE A 220 7.24 -13.06 -12.47
N GLU A 221 6.53 -13.13 -11.34
CA GLU A 221 6.89 -12.42 -10.11
C GLU A 221 8.14 -13.00 -9.46
N LEU A 222 8.26 -14.34 -9.39
CA LEU A 222 9.38 -15.00 -8.71
C LEU A 222 10.74 -14.70 -9.38
N PRO A 223 10.92 -14.77 -10.72
CA PRO A 223 12.15 -14.36 -11.38
C PRO A 223 12.48 -12.87 -11.21
N LEU A 224 11.47 -12.00 -11.25
CA LEU A 224 11.67 -10.56 -11.12
C LEU A 224 12.09 -10.16 -9.70
N ARG A 225 11.46 -10.75 -8.66
CA ARG A 225 11.78 -10.45 -7.26
C ARG A 225 13.03 -11.15 -6.76
N HIS A 226 13.31 -12.37 -7.24
CA HIS A 226 14.40 -13.20 -6.73
C HIS A 226 15.27 -13.79 -7.87
N PRO A 227 15.91 -12.95 -8.69
CA PRO A 227 16.74 -13.42 -9.82
C PRO A 227 17.91 -14.30 -9.37
N GLN A 228 18.38 -14.13 -8.12
CA GLN A 228 19.46 -14.94 -7.56
C GLN A 228 19.08 -16.41 -7.40
N LEU A 229 17.81 -16.72 -7.08
CA LEU A 229 17.35 -18.12 -6.96
C LEU A 229 17.54 -18.87 -8.29
N PHE A 230 17.20 -18.23 -9.41
CA PHE A 230 17.35 -18.81 -10.75
C PHE A 230 18.82 -18.97 -11.16
N LYS A 231 19.67 -18.01 -10.78
CA LYS A 231 21.13 -18.11 -10.99
C LYS A 231 21.73 -19.29 -10.23
N THR A 232 21.40 -19.43 -8.94
CA THR A 232 21.92 -20.51 -8.10
C THR A 232 21.45 -21.88 -8.58
N LEU A 233 20.20 -21.99 -9.03
CA LEU A 233 19.65 -23.23 -9.58
C LEU A 233 20.16 -23.54 -11.00
N GLY A 234 20.81 -22.59 -11.68
CA GLY A 234 21.29 -22.74 -13.05
C GLY A 234 20.17 -22.82 -14.11
N VAL A 235 18.95 -22.40 -13.77
CA VAL A 235 17.77 -22.47 -14.64
C VAL A 235 17.43 -21.09 -15.18
N LYS A 236 17.19 -20.99 -16.50
CA LYS A 236 16.72 -19.74 -17.12
C LYS A 236 15.22 -19.57 -16.89
N PRO A 237 14.76 -18.40 -16.40
CA PRO A 237 13.32 -18.15 -16.25
C PRO A 237 12.63 -18.06 -17.62
N PRO A 238 11.32 -18.35 -17.68
CA PRO A 238 10.53 -18.19 -18.90
C PRO A 238 10.47 -16.71 -19.32
N LYS A 239 10.50 -16.46 -20.64
CA LYS A 239 10.53 -15.10 -21.21
C LYS A 239 9.16 -14.56 -21.62
N GLY A 240 8.14 -15.40 -21.67
CA GLY A 240 6.81 -15.01 -22.13
C GLY A 240 5.75 -15.97 -21.60
N VAL A 241 4.57 -15.42 -21.31
CA VAL A 241 3.39 -16.16 -20.85
C VAL A 241 2.24 -15.84 -21.79
N LEU A 242 1.61 -16.87 -22.34
CA LEU A 242 0.42 -16.73 -23.18
C LEU A 242 -0.84 -17.03 -22.35
N LEU A 243 -1.72 -16.04 -22.19
CA LEU A 243 -3.02 -16.23 -21.57
C LEU A 243 -4.07 -16.47 -22.68
N TYR A 244 -4.71 -17.63 -22.68
CA TYR A 244 -5.75 -17.98 -23.65
C TYR A 244 -7.05 -18.44 -22.94
N GLY A 245 -8.17 -18.34 -23.66
CA GLY A 245 -9.49 -18.73 -23.14
C GLY A 245 -10.62 -17.95 -23.83
N PRO A 246 -11.90 -18.20 -23.49
CA PRO A 246 -13.03 -17.49 -24.06
C PRO A 246 -12.99 -15.97 -23.76
N PRO A 247 -13.68 -15.13 -24.56
CA PRO A 247 -13.81 -13.71 -24.26
C PRO A 247 -14.47 -13.51 -22.88
N GLY A 248 -14.09 -12.44 -22.18
CA GLY A 248 -14.61 -12.16 -20.83
C GLY A 248 -13.97 -12.96 -19.68
N SER A 249 -13.03 -13.87 -19.96
CA SER A 249 -12.39 -14.70 -18.91
C SER A 249 -11.34 -13.98 -18.03
N GLY A 250 -11.33 -12.65 -18.00
CA GLY A 250 -10.44 -11.85 -17.13
C GLY A 250 -8.96 -11.77 -17.54
N LYS A 251 -8.57 -12.16 -18.78
CA LYS A 251 -7.14 -12.13 -19.22
C LYS A 251 -6.47 -10.76 -19.08
N THR A 252 -7.12 -9.71 -19.55
CA THR A 252 -6.60 -8.32 -19.43
C THR A 252 -6.56 -7.87 -17.98
N LEU A 253 -7.53 -8.28 -17.16
CA LEU A 253 -7.62 -7.96 -15.74
C LEU A 253 -6.45 -8.61 -14.97
N ILE A 254 -6.12 -9.86 -15.26
CA ILE A 254 -4.95 -10.57 -14.72
C ILE A 254 -3.66 -9.84 -15.07
N ALA A 255 -3.49 -9.41 -16.32
CA ALA A 255 -2.28 -8.69 -16.74
C ALA A 255 -2.10 -7.37 -15.98
N LYS A 256 -3.18 -6.58 -15.83
CA LYS A 256 -3.18 -5.34 -15.04
C LYS A 256 -2.88 -5.61 -13.55
N ALA A 257 -3.51 -6.63 -12.96
CA ALA A 257 -3.26 -7.03 -11.57
C ALA A 257 -1.78 -7.37 -11.32
N ILE A 258 -1.16 -8.14 -12.22
CA ILE A 258 0.25 -8.52 -12.10
C ILE A 258 1.15 -7.29 -12.22
N ALA A 259 0.87 -6.38 -13.16
CA ALA A 259 1.64 -5.15 -13.33
C ALA A 259 1.68 -4.33 -12.03
N ASN A 260 0.50 -4.07 -11.46
CA ASN A 260 0.34 -3.27 -10.25
C ASN A 260 1.01 -3.94 -9.03
N GLU A 261 0.94 -5.26 -8.91
CA GLU A 261 1.49 -6.00 -7.76
C GLU A 261 3.00 -6.29 -7.86
N THR A 262 3.52 -6.51 -9.07
CA THR A 262 4.95 -6.77 -9.29
C THR A 262 5.77 -5.49 -9.29
N GLY A 263 5.17 -4.36 -9.68
CA GLY A 263 5.90 -3.11 -9.83
C GLY A 263 6.85 -3.08 -11.02
N ALA A 264 6.73 -4.05 -11.92
CA ALA A 264 7.44 -4.02 -13.19
C ALA A 264 6.87 -2.89 -14.06
N PHE A 265 7.71 -2.32 -14.91
CA PHE A 265 7.23 -1.39 -15.93
C PHE A 265 6.26 -2.14 -16.87
N PHE A 266 5.03 -1.65 -17.00
CA PHE A 266 3.98 -2.31 -17.77
C PHE A 266 3.63 -1.53 -19.03
N PHE A 267 3.89 -2.14 -20.18
CA PHE A 267 3.43 -1.64 -21.47
C PHE A 267 2.21 -2.44 -21.91
N LEU A 268 1.05 -1.79 -22.01
CA LEU A 268 -0.14 -2.36 -22.63
C LEU A 268 -0.10 -2.08 -24.13
N LEU A 269 -0.04 -3.14 -24.94
CA LEU A 269 -0.18 -3.06 -26.38
C LEU A 269 -1.47 -3.76 -26.80
N ASN A 270 -2.44 -3.01 -27.31
CA ASN A 270 -3.69 -3.57 -27.80
C ASN A 270 -3.52 -3.95 -29.29
N GLY A 271 -3.81 -5.19 -29.65
CA GLY A 271 -3.73 -5.66 -31.05
C GLY A 271 -4.47 -4.76 -32.06
N PRO A 272 -5.72 -4.32 -31.77
CA PRO A 272 -6.43 -3.38 -32.64
C PRO A 272 -5.73 -2.01 -32.81
N GLU A 273 -5.02 -1.53 -31.78
CA GLU A 273 -4.28 -0.26 -31.86
C GLU A 273 -3.09 -0.36 -32.81
N ILE A 274 -2.48 -1.55 -32.95
CA ILE A 274 -1.37 -1.77 -33.89
C ILE A 274 -1.91 -1.98 -35.31
N MET A 275 -2.98 -2.76 -35.47
CA MET A 275 -3.56 -3.07 -36.78
C MET A 275 -4.20 -1.85 -37.47
N SER A 276 -4.50 -0.79 -36.72
CA SER A 276 -5.07 0.47 -37.23
C SER A 276 -4.03 1.52 -37.63
N LYS A 277 -2.73 1.24 -37.42
CA LYS A 277 -1.63 2.15 -37.79
C LYS A 277 -1.21 1.97 -39.25
N MET A 278 -0.64 3.03 -39.80
CA MET A 278 -0.13 3.05 -41.18
C MET A 278 1.12 2.16 -41.30
N GLN A 279 1.43 1.62 -42.48
CA GLN A 279 2.62 0.76 -42.64
C GLN A 279 3.90 1.51 -42.23
N GLY A 280 4.64 0.93 -41.27
CA GLY A 280 5.91 1.47 -40.77
C GLY A 280 5.81 2.31 -39.48
N GLN A 281 4.64 2.37 -38.85
CA GLN A 281 4.35 3.15 -37.63
C GLN A 281 4.04 2.27 -36.42
#